data_AF-A0A1B6LNX0-F1
#
_entry.id   AF-A0A1B6LNX0-F1
#
_cell.length_a   1.000
_cell.length_b   1.000
_cell.length_c   1.000
_cell.angle_alpha   90.00
_cell.angle_beta   90.00
_cell.angle_gamma   90.00
#
_symmetry.space_group_name_H-M   'P 1'
#
loop_
_entity.id
_entity.type
_entity.pdbx_description
1 polymer ?
#
loop_
_entity_poly.entity_id
_entity_poly.type
_entity_poly.pdbx_seq_one_letter_code
_entity_poly.pdbx_strand_id
1 'polypeptide(L)'
;MWALLVICSLVAFTWSTEADLCQKCICKNEHLDCSFLALENHFNDTEWANTSHTVISFDHNNIIHLKAFPELPVTKLSITHNMIVKIDPSCFKELENLTELDLGHNHLTSEQLVPAVFQGHYAPETYEPLRNLRVLKLSANALHTLDADLFEHMPQLEHLSLDSNPLRIIDRQTIIALTSISFLKVLDLSSTSLKVFPPHLLHTPRFLEALNLSSNLFTSPPESLEDSHFLKQLYLD
;
A
#
# COMPACT_ATOMS: atom_id res chain seq x y z
N MET A 1 17.41 37.12 66.04
CA MET A 1 16.42 36.16 65.54
C MET A 1 16.09 36.56 64.11
N TRP A 2 16.90 36.10 63.15
CA TRP A 2 16.75 36.41 61.73
C TRP A 2 16.33 35.13 61.01
N ALA A 3 15.19 35.16 60.33
CA ALA A 3 14.69 34.06 59.51
C ALA A 3 15.37 34.13 58.13
N LEU A 4 16.07 33.07 57.75
CA LEU A 4 16.54 32.85 56.39
C LEU A 4 15.48 32.05 55.63
N LEU A 5 14.84 32.71 54.67
CA LEU A 5 14.00 32.10 53.64
C LEU A 5 14.91 31.36 52.66
N VAL A 6 14.84 30.02 52.67
CA VAL A 6 15.40 29.19 51.60
C VAL A 6 14.35 29.15 50.48
N ILE A 7 14.58 29.91 49.43
CA ILE A 7 13.83 29.78 48.18
C ILE A 7 14.32 28.51 47.50
N CYS A 8 13.58 27.42 47.69
CA CYS A 8 13.77 26.21 46.92
C CYS A 8 13.20 26.47 45.52
N SER A 9 14.08 26.78 44.57
CA SER A 9 13.73 26.86 43.15
C SER A 9 13.32 25.46 42.69
N LEU A 10 12.01 25.20 42.66
CA LEU A 10 11.43 24.11 41.91
C LEU A 10 11.66 24.41 40.42
N VAL A 11 12.80 23.97 39.89
CA VAL A 11 12.89 23.68 38.46
C VAL A 11 12.00 22.46 38.27
N ALA A 12 10.73 22.71 37.93
CA ALA A 12 9.88 21.69 37.36
C ALA A 12 10.57 21.26 36.06
N PHE A 13 11.28 20.14 36.10
CA PHE A 13 11.60 19.40 34.90
C PHE A 13 10.26 19.09 34.25
N THR A 14 9.92 19.85 33.21
CA THR A 14 8.93 19.41 32.24
C THR A 14 9.54 18.18 31.59
N TRP A 15 9.15 16.99 32.05
CA TRP A 15 9.34 15.79 31.27
C TRP A 15 8.54 16.03 29.98
N SER A 16 9.22 16.35 28.89
CA SER A 16 8.61 16.26 27.56
C SER A 16 8.37 14.77 27.32
N THR A 17 7.22 14.26 27.73
CA THR A 17 6.74 12.93 27.35
C THR A 17 6.21 12.96 25.92
N GLU A 18 6.93 13.61 25.01
CA GLU A 18 6.74 13.38 23.59
C GLU A 18 7.39 12.04 23.29
N ALA A 19 6.57 11.07 22.93
CA ALA A 19 7.02 9.73 22.58
C ALA A 19 7.86 9.82 21.31
N ASP A 20 9.17 9.93 21.47
CA ASP A 20 10.10 9.82 20.35
C ASP A 20 9.97 8.39 19.78
N LEU A 21 9.43 8.28 18.57
CA LEU A 21 9.28 7.01 17.86
C LEU A 21 10.61 6.26 17.75
N CYS A 22 11.75 6.97 17.77
CA CYS A 22 13.08 6.38 17.74
C CYS A 22 13.49 5.69 19.05
N GLN A 23 12.67 5.79 20.11
CA GLN A 23 12.79 4.96 21.31
C GLN A 23 12.12 3.59 21.14
N LYS A 24 11.16 3.48 20.22
CA LYS A 24 10.40 2.25 19.95
C LYS A 24 10.87 1.54 18.68
N CYS A 25 11.25 2.31 17.67
CA CYS A 25 11.65 1.88 16.36
C CYS A 25 13.10 2.26 16.06
N ILE A 26 13.65 1.68 15.00
CA ILE A 26 14.99 1.98 14.52
C ILE A 26 14.91 3.14 13.51
N CYS A 27 15.42 4.31 13.90
CA CYS A 27 15.52 5.46 13.02
C CYS A 27 16.89 5.54 12.36
N LYS A 28 16.92 5.67 11.03
CA LYS A 28 18.15 5.89 10.26
C LYS A 28 17.89 6.77 9.04
N ASN A 29 18.50 7.95 9.03
CA ASN A 29 18.29 8.96 7.98
C ASN A 29 16.79 9.25 7.82
N GLU A 30 16.24 8.99 6.64
CA GLU A 30 14.82 9.15 6.31
C GLU A 30 13.95 7.94 6.66
N HIS A 31 14.55 6.84 7.12
CA HIS A 31 13.87 5.57 7.41
C HIS A 31 13.51 5.46 8.89
N LEU A 32 12.25 5.10 9.16
CA LEU A 32 11.73 4.69 10.45
C LEU A 32 11.31 3.21 10.34
N ASP A 33 12.10 2.32 10.92
CA ASP A 33 11.88 0.87 10.87
C ASP A 33 11.29 0.37 12.21
N CYS A 34 10.01 0.03 12.17
CA CYS A 34 9.22 -0.50 13.28
C CYS A 34 8.91 -1.99 13.09
N SER A 35 9.74 -2.70 12.34
CA SER A 35 9.53 -4.11 12.02
C SER A 35 9.87 -5.04 13.19
N PHE A 36 9.27 -6.23 13.24
CA PHE A 36 9.56 -7.27 14.26
C PHE A 36 9.32 -6.85 15.72
N LEU A 37 8.42 -5.90 15.95
CA LEU A 37 8.09 -5.38 17.28
C LEU A 37 6.85 -6.04 17.89
N ALA A 38 6.29 -7.05 17.22
CA ALA A 38 5.04 -7.73 17.58
C ALA A 38 3.86 -6.75 17.75
N LEU A 39 3.85 -5.64 16.99
CA LEU A 39 2.80 -4.63 17.05
C LEU A 39 1.47 -5.19 16.56
N GLU A 40 0.40 -4.94 17.30
CA GLU A 40 -0.97 -5.32 16.90
C GLU A 40 -1.71 -4.20 16.15
N ASN A 41 -1.18 -2.98 16.21
CA ASN A 41 -1.71 -1.78 15.57
C ASN A 41 -0.55 -0.89 15.11
N HIS A 42 -0.80 0.01 14.16
CA HIS A 42 0.10 1.14 13.94
C HIS A 42 -0.03 2.17 15.09
N PHE A 43 0.87 3.16 15.11
CA PHE A 43 0.87 4.20 16.14
C PHE A 43 -0.32 5.16 16.03
N ASN A 44 -0.71 5.74 17.17
CA ASN A 44 -1.75 6.76 17.24
C ASN A 44 -1.23 8.15 16.82
N ASP A 45 -2.13 9.10 16.59
CA ASP A 45 -1.80 10.46 16.12
C ASP A 45 -0.79 11.19 17.03
N THR A 46 -0.84 10.96 18.35
CA THR A 46 0.07 11.62 19.29
C THR A 46 1.48 11.03 19.26
N GLU A 47 1.61 9.75 18.91
CA GLU A 47 2.90 9.09 18.75
C GLU A 47 3.58 9.48 17.43
N TRP A 48 2.80 9.86 16.42
CA TRP A 48 3.34 10.40 15.16
C TRP A 48 3.90 11.81 15.27
N ALA A 49 3.71 12.47 16.41
CA ALA A 49 4.20 13.82 16.63
C ALA A 49 5.71 13.93 16.32
N ASN A 50 6.07 14.96 15.54
CA ASN A 50 7.45 15.32 15.22
C ASN A 50 8.23 14.34 14.32
N THR A 51 7.59 13.32 13.71
CA THR A 51 8.29 12.51 12.72
C THR A 51 8.54 13.29 11.42
N SER A 52 9.75 13.15 10.89
CA SER A 52 10.15 13.71 9.58
C SER A 52 10.60 12.62 8.60
N HIS A 53 10.41 11.35 8.97
CA HIS A 53 10.82 10.20 8.18
C HIS A 53 9.91 10.05 6.95
N THR A 54 10.52 9.83 5.79
CA THR A 54 9.83 9.69 4.51
C THR A 54 9.65 8.22 4.10
N VAL A 55 10.33 7.29 4.78
CA VAL A 55 10.21 5.85 4.56
C VAL A 55 9.87 5.20 5.89
N ILE A 56 8.74 4.50 5.94
CA ILE A 56 8.25 3.84 7.17
C ILE A 56 8.00 2.37 6.88
N SER A 57 8.53 1.50 7.73
CA SER A 57 8.32 0.05 7.69
C SER A 57 7.67 -0.45 8.99
N PHE A 58 6.58 -1.19 8.84
CA PHE A 58 5.88 -1.91 9.91
C PHE A 58 5.92 -3.43 9.66
N ASP A 59 6.97 -3.90 9.01
CA ASP A 59 7.01 -5.24 8.45
C ASP A 59 7.10 -6.31 9.56
N HIS A 60 6.61 -7.51 9.30
CA HIS A 60 6.76 -8.64 10.24
C HIS A 60 6.22 -8.32 11.65
N ASN A 61 5.02 -7.76 11.71
CA ASN A 61 4.28 -7.50 12.95
C ASN A 61 2.98 -8.32 12.97
N ASN A 62 2.13 -8.06 13.97
CA ASN A 62 0.85 -8.75 14.17
C ASN A 62 -0.33 -7.81 13.88
N ILE A 63 -0.18 -6.83 12.98
CA ILE A 63 -1.21 -5.83 12.72
C ILE A 63 -2.39 -6.50 12.01
N ILE A 64 -3.60 -6.34 12.56
CA ILE A 64 -4.82 -6.99 12.04
C ILE A 64 -5.72 -5.98 11.31
N HIS A 65 -5.69 -4.72 11.73
CA HIS A 65 -6.55 -3.66 11.23
C HIS A 65 -5.75 -2.36 11.08
N LEU A 66 -5.79 -1.79 9.87
CA LEU A 66 -5.24 -0.46 9.62
C LEU A 66 -6.32 0.62 9.75
N LYS A 67 -6.04 1.62 10.58
CA LYS A 67 -6.83 2.85 10.68
C LYS A 67 -6.19 3.94 9.84
N ALA A 68 -6.87 5.07 9.71
CA ALA A 68 -6.32 6.20 8.99
C ALA A 68 -5.00 6.68 9.60
N PHE A 69 -4.03 6.95 8.72
CA PHE A 69 -2.79 7.62 9.09
C PHE A 69 -3.04 9.13 9.18
N PRO A 70 -2.38 9.83 10.12
CA PRO A 70 -2.39 11.29 10.13
C PRO A 70 -1.58 11.83 8.94
N GLU A 71 -1.56 13.16 8.80
CA GLU A 71 -0.68 13.83 7.84
C GLU A 71 0.79 13.50 8.15
N LEU A 72 1.47 12.86 7.20
CA LEU A 72 2.86 12.44 7.31
C LEU A 72 3.60 12.74 6.01
N PRO A 73 4.88 13.12 6.04
CA PRO A 73 5.68 13.38 4.85
C PRO A 73 6.12 12.09 4.13
N VAL A 74 5.40 10.97 4.36
CA VAL A 74 5.82 9.66 3.91
C VAL A 74 5.72 9.54 2.39
N THR A 75 6.77 8.98 1.79
CA THR A 75 6.86 8.66 0.37
C THR A 75 6.78 7.17 0.13
N LYS A 76 7.19 6.35 1.10
CA LYS A 76 7.13 4.89 1.04
C LYS A 76 6.62 4.33 2.36
N LEU A 77 5.59 3.51 2.28
CA LEU A 77 5.01 2.82 3.43
C LEU A 77 4.98 1.32 3.16
N SER A 78 5.70 0.57 3.99
CA SER A 78 5.71 -0.89 3.95
C SER A 78 5.05 -1.44 5.20
N ILE A 79 4.07 -2.33 5.03
CA ILE A 79 3.36 -3.03 6.10
C ILE A 79 3.22 -4.50 5.71
N THR A 80 4.32 -5.06 5.18
CA THR A 80 4.31 -6.43 4.67
C THR A 80 4.43 -7.46 5.81
N HIS A 81 4.01 -8.70 5.57
CA HIS A 81 4.13 -9.80 6.54
C HIS A 81 3.43 -9.46 7.87
N ASN A 82 2.16 -9.08 7.76
CA ASN A 82 1.28 -8.81 8.89
C ASN A 82 0.02 -9.68 8.78
N MET A 83 -0.96 -9.43 9.64
CA MET A 83 -2.21 -10.21 9.72
C MET A 83 -3.41 -9.38 9.25
N ILE A 84 -3.20 -8.40 8.36
CA ILE A 84 -4.21 -7.39 8.06
C ILE A 84 -5.38 -8.05 7.33
N VAL A 85 -6.56 -7.97 7.94
CA VAL A 85 -7.83 -8.42 7.35
C VAL A 85 -8.73 -7.25 7.00
N LYS A 86 -8.47 -6.05 7.53
CA LYS A 86 -9.31 -4.86 7.33
C LYS A 86 -8.46 -3.60 7.23
N ILE A 87 -8.88 -2.69 6.36
CA ILE A 87 -8.35 -1.33 6.25
C ILE A 87 -9.54 -0.38 6.31
N ASP A 88 -9.45 0.67 7.14
CA ASP A 88 -10.52 1.67 7.20
C ASP A 88 -10.62 2.49 5.91
N PRO A 89 -11.80 3.00 5.56
CA PRO A 89 -11.95 3.95 4.46
C PRO A 89 -11.03 5.16 4.64
N SER A 90 -10.51 5.69 3.53
CA SER A 90 -9.61 6.86 3.51
C SER A 90 -8.33 6.66 4.33
N CYS A 91 -7.87 5.42 4.50
CA CYS A 91 -6.76 5.10 5.40
C CYS A 91 -5.47 5.87 5.05
N PHE A 92 -5.23 6.08 3.76
CA PHE A 92 -4.02 6.73 3.25
C PHE A 92 -4.25 8.17 2.78
N LYS A 93 -5.42 8.74 3.06
CA LYS A 93 -5.88 10.02 2.50
C LYS A 93 -4.91 11.18 2.76
N GLU A 94 -4.41 11.28 3.98
CA GLU A 94 -3.51 12.35 4.43
C GLU A 94 -2.04 12.11 4.02
N LEU A 95 -1.72 10.98 3.37
CA LEU A 95 -0.38 10.64 2.91
C LEU A 95 -0.12 11.18 1.49
N GLU A 96 -0.19 12.51 1.33
CA GLU A 96 -0.19 13.15 0.02
C GLU A 96 1.08 12.88 -0.83
N ASN A 97 2.21 12.63 -0.17
CA ASN A 97 3.50 12.37 -0.82
C ASN A 97 3.75 10.88 -1.11
N LEU A 98 2.80 10.00 -0.79
CA LEU A 98 2.97 8.55 -0.92
C LEU A 98 3.15 8.15 -2.38
N THR A 99 4.27 7.50 -2.66
CA THR A 99 4.65 7.01 -4.00
C THR A 99 4.67 5.48 -4.10
N GLU A 100 4.89 4.79 -2.97
CA GLU A 100 4.95 3.34 -2.89
C GLU A 100 4.24 2.85 -1.62
N LEU A 101 3.30 1.93 -1.81
CA LEU A 101 2.58 1.26 -0.74
C LEU A 101 2.74 -0.26 -0.89
N ASP A 102 3.28 -0.90 0.14
CA ASP A 102 3.43 -2.34 0.21
C ASP A 102 2.53 -2.94 1.31
N LEU A 103 1.52 -3.68 0.87
CA LEU A 103 0.58 -4.42 1.69
C LEU A 103 0.70 -5.93 1.44
N GLY A 104 1.81 -6.39 0.86
CA GLY A 104 2.02 -7.80 0.52
C GLY A 104 2.11 -8.70 1.76
N HIS A 105 1.85 -9.99 1.60
CA HIS A 105 1.88 -10.98 2.70
C HIS A 105 0.99 -10.58 3.88
N ASN A 106 -0.30 -10.39 3.59
CA ASN A 106 -1.35 -10.09 4.55
C ASN A 106 -2.55 -11.02 4.33
N HIS A 107 -3.71 -10.71 4.92
CA HIS A 107 -4.93 -11.50 4.82
C HIS A 107 -6.09 -10.69 4.21
N LEU A 108 -5.76 -9.74 3.33
CA LEU A 108 -6.76 -8.93 2.64
C LEU A 108 -7.58 -9.80 1.69
N THR A 109 -8.90 -9.66 1.76
CA THR A 109 -9.84 -10.29 0.83
C THR A 109 -10.41 -9.23 -0.12
N SER A 110 -10.98 -9.69 -1.23
CA SER A 110 -11.61 -8.83 -2.24
C SER A 110 -12.75 -7.96 -1.67
N GLU A 111 -13.44 -8.43 -0.63
CA GLU A 111 -14.52 -7.69 0.03
C GLU A 111 -14.02 -6.57 0.95
N GLN A 112 -12.76 -6.63 1.38
CA GLN A 112 -12.17 -5.65 2.30
C GLN A 112 -11.32 -4.63 1.55
N LEU A 113 -10.71 -5.04 0.43
CA LEU A 113 -9.95 -4.18 -0.43
C LEU A 113 -10.87 -3.50 -1.46
N VAL A 114 -11.58 -2.47 -0.99
CA VAL A 114 -12.58 -1.70 -1.76
C VAL A 114 -12.07 -0.28 -2.09
N PRO A 115 -12.63 0.42 -3.10
CA PRO A 115 -12.15 1.75 -3.52
C PRO A 115 -12.03 2.76 -2.37
N ALA A 116 -13.00 2.72 -1.44
CA ALA A 116 -13.07 3.61 -0.29
C ALA A 116 -11.80 3.59 0.58
N VAL A 117 -11.03 2.49 0.61
CA VAL A 117 -9.74 2.40 1.33
C VAL A 117 -8.73 3.44 0.82
N PHE A 118 -8.71 3.68 -0.49
CA PHE A 118 -7.76 4.54 -1.18
C PHE A 118 -8.32 5.94 -1.47
N GLN A 119 -9.50 6.26 -0.96
CA GLN A 119 -10.15 7.53 -1.20
C GLN A 119 -9.28 8.72 -0.77
N GLY A 120 -9.00 9.63 -1.71
CA GLY A 120 -8.26 10.87 -1.47
C GLY A 120 -9.11 12.01 -0.89
N HIS A 121 -8.57 13.22 -0.87
CA HIS A 121 -9.31 14.40 -0.44
C HIS A 121 -10.42 14.75 -1.42
N TYR A 122 -11.61 15.03 -0.88
CA TYR A 122 -12.75 15.51 -1.64
C TYR A 122 -13.23 16.81 -1.02
N ALA A 123 -13.09 17.91 -1.76
CA ALA A 123 -13.72 19.19 -1.49
C ALA A 123 -14.76 19.46 -2.60
N PRO A 124 -15.80 20.31 -2.35
CA PRO A 124 -16.86 20.58 -3.32
C PRO A 124 -16.39 20.99 -4.73
N GLU A 125 -15.19 21.56 -4.84
CA GLU A 125 -14.62 22.06 -6.10
C GLU A 125 -13.31 21.37 -6.52
N THR A 126 -12.71 20.57 -5.63
CA THR A 126 -11.42 19.93 -5.89
C THR A 126 -11.42 18.51 -5.35
N TYR A 127 -11.25 17.55 -6.24
CA TYR A 127 -10.94 16.19 -5.87
C TYR A 127 -9.42 15.98 -5.99
N GLU A 128 -8.78 15.62 -4.88
CA GLU A 128 -7.35 15.35 -4.80
C GLU A 128 -7.14 13.86 -4.48
N PRO A 129 -6.99 13.01 -5.51
CA PRO A 129 -6.69 11.58 -5.35
C PRO A 129 -5.32 11.37 -4.69
N LEU A 130 -4.94 10.11 -4.48
CA LEU A 130 -3.55 9.70 -4.19
C LEU A 130 -2.67 9.90 -5.45
N ARG A 131 -2.53 11.15 -5.88
CA ARG A 131 -1.94 11.61 -7.15
C ARG A 131 -0.48 11.19 -7.34
N ASN A 132 0.21 10.91 -6.25
CA ASN A 132 1.62 10.56 -6.25
C ASN A 132 1.87 9.05 -6.18
N LEU A 133 0.85 8.23 -5.90
CA LEU A 133 1.03 6.78 -5.78
C LEU A 133 1.37 6.18 -7.16
N ARG A 134 2.50 5.48 -7.24
CA ARG A 134 3.04 4.86 -8.46
C ARG A 134 3.14 3.35 -8.33
N VAL A 135 3.42 2.85 -7.14
CA VAL A 135 3.65 1.44 -6.87
C VAL A 135 2.68 0.95 -5.79
N LEU A 136 1.91 -0.07 -6.12
CA LEU A 136 1.03 -0.77 -5.19
C LEU A 136 1.33 -2.27 -5.23
N LYS A 137 1.75 -2.80 -4.09
CA LYS A 137 2.04 -4.23 -3.92
C LYS A 137 0.99 -4.87 -3.04
N LEU A 138 0.31 -5.87 -3.60
CA LEU A 138 -0.75 -6.65 -2.95
C LEU A 138 -0.43 -8.15 -2.98
N SER A 139 0.82 -8.51 -3.26
CA SER A 139 1.32 -9.88 -3.37
C SER A 139 0.94 -10.71 -2.16
N ALA A 140 0.65 -12.00 -2.36
CA ALA A 140 0.39 -12.95 -1.27
C ALA A 140 -0.69 -12.48 -0.27
N ASN A 141 -1.85 -12.08 -0.79
CA ASN A 141 -3.07 -11.86 -0.03
C ASN A 141 -4.11 -12.94 -0.39
N ALA A 142 -5.37 -12.74 0.01
CA ALA A 142 -6.49 -13.64 -0.29
C ALA A 142 -7.44 -13.05 -1.35
N LEU A 143 -6.90 -12.28 -2.31
CA LEU A 143 -7.69 -11.66 -3.38
C LEU A 143 -8.08 -12.70 -4.43
N HIS A 144 -9.38 -12.83 -4.70
CA HIS A 144 -9.92 -13.73 -5.72
C HIS A 144 -10.60 -12.99 -6.87
N THR A 145 -10.89 -11.70 -6.68
CA THR A 145 -11.38 -10.73 -7.67
C THR A 145 -10.94 -9.32 -7.25
N LEU A 146 -11.07 -8.33 -8.13
CA LEU A 146 -10.87 -6.92 -7.80
C LEU A 146 -12.17 -6.16 -8.02
N ASP A 147 -12.46 -5.21 -7.13
CA ASP A 147 -13.52 -4.23 -7.37
C ASP A 147 -13.22 -3.44 -8.65
N ALA A 148 -14.25 -3.19 -9.45
CA ALA A 148 -14.11 -2.52 -10.75
C ALA A 148 -13.51 -1.11 -10.64
N ASP A 149 -13.79 -0.44 -9.52
CA ASP A 149 -13.37 0.95 -9.29
C ASP A 149 -12.16 1.03 -8.34
N LEU A 150 -11.52 -0.11 -8.01
CA LEU A 150 -10.47 -0.20 -6.98
C LEU A 150 -9.34 0.81 -7.16
N PHE A 151 -9.01 1.14 -8.41
CA PHE A 151 -7.89 2.02 -8.75
C PHE A 151 -8.29 3.46 -9.11
N GLU A 152 -9.56 3.86 -8.95
CA GLU A 152 -10.05 5.18 -9.35
C GLU A 152 -9.34 6.35 -8.64
N HIS A 153 -8.85 6.10 -7.42
CA HIS A 153 -8.15 7.10 -6.61
C HIS A 153 -6.63 7.12 -6.83
N MET A 154 -6.11 6.32 -7.78
CA MET A 154 -4.68 6.19 -8.07
C MET A 154 -4.40 6.43 -9.56
N PRO A 155 -4.67 7.64 -10.08
CA PRO A 155 -4.69 7.93 -11.53
C PRO A 155 -3.31 7.86 -12.21
N GLN A 156 -2.25 7.61 -11.44
CA GLN A 156 -0.88 7.58 -11.91
C GLN A 156 -0.18 6.26 -11.56
N LEU A 157 -0.93 5.22 -11.17
CA LEU A 157 -0.37 3.93 -10.83
C LEU A 157 0.38 3.33 -12.04
N GLU A 158 1.62 2.88 -11.81
CA GLU A 158 2.52 2.36 -12.84
C GLU A 158 2.92 0.90 -12.59
N HIS A 159 2.99 0.48 -11.33
CA HIS A 159 3.35 -0.88 -10.93
C HIS A 159 2.27 -1.46 -10.03
N LEU A 160 1.71 -2.58 -10.46
CA LEU A 160 0.79 -3.38 -9.67
C LEU A 160 1.32 -4.82 -9.51
N SER A 161 1.50 -5.26 -8.27
CA SER A 161 1.82 -6.66 -7.94
C SER A 161 0.61 -7.34 -7.32
N LEU A 162 0.09 -8.37 -7.99
CA LEU A 162 -1.03 -9.21 -7.55
C LEU A 162 -0.61 -10.67 -7.44
N ASP A 163 0.68 -10.97 -7.56
CA ASP A 163 1.19 -12.32 -7.54
C ASP A 163 0.82 -13.06 -6.25
N SER A 164 0.79 -14.39 -6.35
CA SER A 164 0.50 -15.26 -5.20
C SER A 164 -0.88 -15.02 -4.55
N ASN A 165 -1.82 -14.39 -5.27
CA ASN A 165 -3.23 -14.28 -4.86
C ASN A 165 -4.09 -15.36 -5.54
N PRO A 166 -5.13 -15.89 -4.87
CA PRO A 166 -5.96 -16.96 -5.40
C PRO A 166 -7.00 -16.48 -6.45
N LEU A 167 -6.60 -15.68 -7.45
CA LEU A 167 -7.49 -15.16 -8.49
C LEU A 167 -8.18 -16.29 -9.26
N ARG A 168 -7.43 -17.29 -9.74
CA ARG A 168 -7.88 -18.45 -10.55
C ARG A 168 -8.52 -18.11 -11.90
N ILE A 169 -9.28 -17.01 -11.98
CA ILE A 169 -9.95 -16.45 -13.13
C ILE A 169 -9.83 -14.92 -13.04
N ILE A 170 -9.55 -14.25 -14.16
CA ILE A 170 -9.69 -12.79 -14.26
C ILE A 170 -11.13 -12.53 -14.73
N ASP A 171 -12.02 -12.22 -13.79
CA ASP A 171 -13.44 -11.99 -14.04
C ASP A 171 -13.73 -10.60 -14.63
N ARG A 172 -15.00 -10.29 -14.90
CA ARG A 172 -15.41 -9.02 -15.50
C ARG A 172 -15.01 -7.81 -14.66
N GLN A 173 -15.11 -7.90 -13.32
CA GLN A 173 -14.78 -6.80 -12.42
C GLN A 173 -13.28 -6.55 -12.43
N THR A 174 -12.48 -7.62 -12.36
CA THR A 174 -11.02 -7.57 -12.45
C THR A 174 -10.55 -7.01 -13.79
N ILE A 175 -11.21 -7.37 -14.91
CA ILE A 175 -10.92 -6.78 -16.23
C ILE A 175 -11.14 -5.27 -16.20
N ILE A 176 -12.27 -4.79 -15.66
CA ILE A 176 -12.56 -3.35 -15.58
C ILE A 176 -11.51 -2.66 -14.70
N ALA A 177 -11.19 -3.24 -13.55
CA ALA A 177 -10.20 -2.72 -12.62
C ALA A 177 -8.84 -2.54 -13.30
N LEU A 178 -8.30 -3.61 -13.90
CA LEU A 178 -6.98 -3.60 -14.54
C LEU A 178 -6.93 -2.66 -15.76
N THR A 179 -8.01 -2.58 -16.54
CA THR A 179 -8.08 -1.72 -17.72
C THR A 179 -8.32 -0.24 -17.37
N SER A 180 -8.73 0.08 -16.14
CA SER A 180 -8.84 1.48 -15.68
C SER A 180 -7.47 2.13 -15.42
N ILE A 181 -6.42 1.34 -15.21
CA ILE A 181 -5.07 1.83 -14.89
C ILE A 181 -4.36 2.34 -16.15
N SER A 182 -4.54 3.62 -16.43
CA SER A 182 -4.11 4.25 -17.69
C SER A 182 -2.59 4.27 -17.91
N PHE A 183 -1.79 4.25 -16.85
CA PHE A 183 -0.32 4.38 -16.90
C PHE A 183 0.41 3.11 -16.44
N LEU A 184 -0.27 1.97 -16.40
CA LEU A 184 0.31 0.70 -15.96
C LEU A 184 1.48 0.31 -16.87
N LYS A 185 2.66 0.12 -16.26
CA LYS A 185 3.92 -0.31 -16.92
C LYS A 185 4.33 -1.71 -16.50
N VAL A 186 4.07 -2.09 -15.26
CA VAL A 186 4.44 -3.39 -14.69
C VAL A 186 3.23 -4.04 -14.06
N LEU A 187 2.92 -5.26 -14.51
CA LEU A 187 1.86 -6.08 -13.94
C LEU A 187 2.43 -7.46 -13.59
N ASP A 188 2.36 -7.82 -12.30
CA ASP A 188 2.67 -9.17 -11.85
C ASP A 188 1.40 -9.93 -11.48
N LEU A 189 1.13 -11.00 -12.22
CA LEU A 189 0.04 -11.96 -12.03
C LEU A 189 0.59 -13.39 -11.87
N SER A 190 1.86 -13.54 -11.50
CA SER A 190 2.47 -14.85 -11.33
C SER A 190 1.88 -15.59 -10.13
N SER A 191 1.90 -16.93 -10.17
CA SER A 191 1.41 -17.76 -9.07
C SER A 191 -0.06 -17.50 -8.67
N THR A 192 -0.90 -17.01 -9.59
CA THR A 192 -2.32 -16.71 -9.30
C THR A 192 -3.29 -17.84 -9.68
N SER A 193 -2.73 -19.01 -10.06
CA SER A 193 -3.46 -20.21 -10.47
C SER A 193 -4.38 -19.99 -11.69
N LEU A 194 -4.04 -19.05 -12.56
CA LEU A 194 -4.80 -18.77 -13.78
C LEU A 194 -4.70 -19.91 -14.78
N LYS A 195 -5.84 -20.34 -15.31
CA LYS A 195 -5.90 -21.33 -16.40
C LYS A 195 -6.03 -20.70 -17.77
N VAL A 196 -6.66 -19.53 -17.81
CA VAL A 196 -6.97 -18.76 -19.01
C VAL A 196 -6.72 -17.30 -18.69
N PHE A 197 -6.10 -16.60 -19.62
CA PHE A 197 -5.90 -15.16 -19.55
C PHE A 197 -6.87 -14.49 -20.53
N PRO A 198 -7.62 -13.44 -20.12
CA PRO A 198 -8.70 -12.90 -20.94
C PRO A 198 -8.21 -12.36 -22.29
N PRO A 199 -8.97 -12.59 -23.37
CA PRO A 199 -8.70 -11.93 -24.64
C PRO A 199 -8.83 -10.41 -24.48
N HIS A 200 -8.01 -9.67 -25.23
CA HIS A 200 -8.04 -8.21 -25.31
C HIS A 200 -7.71 -7.44 -24.01
N LEU A 201 -7.36 -8.10 -22.90
CA LEU A 201 -6.96 -7.39 -21.67
C LEU A 201 -5.77 -6.45 -21.94
N LEU A 202 -4.89 -6.83 -22.87
CA LEU A 202 -3.71 -6.06 -23.25
C LEU A 202 -3.97 -4.94 -24.28
N HIS A 203 -5.21 -4.75 -24.74
CA HIS A 203 -5.57 -3.63 -25.65
C HIS A 203 -5.55 -2.26 -24.95
N THR A 204 -5.88 -2.24 -23.66
CA THR A 204 -6.07 -1.01 -22.89
C THR A 204 -4.80 -0.51 -22.19
N PRO A 205 -4.00 -1.34 -21.48
CA PRO A 205 -2.79 -0.88 -20.81
C PRO A 205 -1.67 -0.67 -21.84
N ARG A 206 -1.78 0.42 -22.61
CA ARG A 206 -0.89 0.73 -23.74
C ARG A 206 0.56 1.03 -23.34
N PHE A 207 0.82 1.25 -22.06
CA PHE A 207 2.15 1.48 -21.53
C PHE A 207 2.74 0.25 -20.85
N LEU A 208 2.08 -0.91 -20.91
CA LEU A 208 2.56 -2.12 -20.25
C LEU A 208 3.87 -2.59 -20.89
N GLU A 209 4.96 -2.51 -20.12
CA GLU A 209 6.30 -2.88 -20.56
C GLU A 209 6.76 -4.21 -20.00
N ALA A 210 6.27 -4.59 -18.81
CA ALA A 210 6.60 -5.86 -18.17
C ALA A 210 5.34 -6.57 -17.66
N LEU A 211 5.21 -7.84 -18.05
CA LEU A 211 4.10 -8.70 -17.66
C LEU A 211 4.66 -10.03 -17.15
N ASN A 212 4.35 -10.36 -15.90
CA ASN A 212 4.71 -11.63 -15.31
C ASN A 212 3.47 -12.53 -15.18
N LEU A 213 3.48 -13.64 -15.93
CA LEU A 213 2.45 -14.67 -15.96
C LEU A 213 3.00 -16.04 -15.55
N SER A 214 4.23 -16.11 -15.06
CA SER A 214 4.89 -17.35 -14.63
C SER A 214 4.16 -18.05 -13.48
N SER A 215 4.45 -19.33 -13.29
CA SER A 215 3.85 -20.18 -12.23
C SER A 215 2.32 -20.20 -12.24
N ASN A 216 1.71 -20.15 -13.42
CA ASN A 216 0.27 -20.29 -13.60
C ASN A 216 -0.09 -21.67 -14.17
N LEU A 217 -1.36 -21.89 -14.50
CA LEU A 217 -1.90 -23.17 -14.96
C LEU A 217 -2.30 -23.10 -16.44
N PHE A 218 -1.61 -22.29 -17.24
CA PHE A 218 -1.87 -22.16 -18.66
C PHE A 218 -1.51 -23.47 -19.38
N THR A 219 -2.38 -23.87 -20.31
CA THR A 219 -2.14 -25.05 -21.16
C THR A 219 -1.56 -24.67 -22.52
N SER A 220 -1.66 -23.40 -22.88
CA SER A 220 -1.10 -22.77 -24.06
C SER A 220 -0.80 -21.30 -23.77
N PRO A 221 0.10 -20.67 -24.52
CA PRO A 221 0.30 -19.22 -24.44
C PRO A 221 -1.02 -18.46 -24.67
N PRO A 222 -1.30 -17.38 -23.91
CA PRO A 222 -2.47 -16.54 -24.13
C PRO A 222 -2.49 -15.86 -25.50
N GLU A 223 -3.60 -15.98 -26.23
CA GLU A 223 -3.79 -15.33 -27.55
C GLU A 223 -3.67 -13.80 -27.46
N SER A 224 -4.05 -13.19 -26.32
CA SER A 224 -3.94 -11.75 -26.09
C SER A 224 -2.51 -11.19 -26.20
N LEU A 225 -1.49 -12.05 -26.14
CA LEU A 225 -0.09 -11.63 -26.31
C LEU A 225 0.19 -11.12 -27.73
N GLU A 226 -0.60 -11.53 -28.73
CA GLU A 226 -0.49 -11.02 -30.11
C GLU A 226 -0.77 -9.50 -30.18
N ASP A 227 -1.60 -9.00 -29.27
CA ASP A 227 -1.99 -7.59 -29.19
C ASP A 227 -0.96 -6.72 -28.43
N SER A 228 0.08 -7.33 -27.88
CA SER A 228 1.01 -6.67 -26.96
C SER A 228 2.15 -5.97 -27.71
N HIS A 229 1.88 -4.75 -28.19
CA HIS A 229 2.84 -4.00 -29.02
C HIS A 229 3.93 -3.25 -28.23
N PHE A 230 3.76 -3.05 -26.93
CA PHE A 230 4.66 -2.25 -26.09
C PHE A 230 5.43 -3.08 -25.05
N LEU A 231 5.12 -4.37 -24.95
CA LEU A 231 5.72 -5.27 -23.98
C LEU A 231 7.18 -5.54 -24.31
N LYS A 232 8.05 -5.27 -23.34
CA LYS A 232 9.51 -5.46 -23.41
C LYS A 232 9.94 -6.71 -22.67
N GLN A 233 9.21 -7.10 -21.63
CA GLN A 233 9.51 -8.24 -20.77
C GLN A 233 8.25 -9.08 -20.55
N LEU A 234 8.33 -10.37 -20.88
CA LEU A 234 7.31 -11.36 -20.60
C LEU A 234 7.93 -12.52 -19.84
N TYR A 235 7.33 -12.89 -18.72
CA TYR A 235 7.69 -14.08 -17.96
C TYR A 235 6.53 -15.07 -18.06
N LEU A 236 6.80 -16.25 -18.63
CA LEU A 236 5.85 -17.34 -18.84
C LEU A 236 6.61 -18.68 -18.70
N ASP A 237 5.95 -19.73 -18.22
CA ASP A 237 6.53 -21.08 -18.09
C ASP A 237 6.53 -21.88 -19.40
#